data_AF-A0A8I1I1S4-F1
#
_entry.id   AF-A0A8I1I1S4-F1
#
_cell.length_a   1.000
_cell.length_b   1.000
_cell.length_c   1.000
_cell.angle_alpha   90.00
_cell.angle_beta   90.00
_cell.angle_gamma   90.00
#
_symmetry.space_group_name_H-M   'P 1'
#
loop_
_entity.id
_entity.type
_entity.pdbx_description
1 polymer ?
#
loop_
_entity_poly.entity_id
_entity_poly.type
_entity_poly.pdbx_seq_one_letter_code
_entity_poly.pdbx_strand_id
1 'polypeptide(L)'
;MFDKLQFDQSGISKAINWQGGGDFIYGELMKYNEAFMDNIQAAKTSKELVNLWKGIAENSFLNWYVNPEMPEEAINDYIAIGKTENGLDKQKKLLAELLNKNQLYVNLSEIDDADFNVSDGDKKLNQSFYGGNA
;
A
#
# COMPACT_ATOMS: atom_id res chain seq x y z
N MET A 1 -16.69 -1.25 -10.06
CA MET A 1 -17.18 -2.41 -9.31
C MET A 1 -18.24 -1.87 -8.36
N PHE A 2 -19.48 -2.38 -8.41
CA PHE A 2 -20.57 -1.89 -7.56
C PHE A 2 -20.74 -2.86 -6.40
N ASP A 3 -20.43 -2.43 -5.19
CA ASP A 3 -20.63 -3.24 -4.00
C ASP A 3 -22.00 -2.95 -3.39
N LYS A 4 -22.74 -4.02 -3.07
CA LYS A 4 -24.04 -3.90 -2.39
C LYS A 4 -23.82 -3.72 -0.90
N LEU A 5 -24.35 -2.62 -0.35
CA LEU A 5 -24.33 -2.36 1.07
C LEU A 5 -25.23 -3.37 1.82
N GLN A 6 -24.67 -4.03 2.84
CA GLN A 6 -25.47 -4.77 3.82
C GLN A 6 -26.09 -3.78 4.79
N PHE A 7 -27.38 -3.95 5.12
CA PHE A 7 -28.09 -3.02 5.97
C PHE A 7 -27.63 -3.13 7.43
N ASP A 8 -27.37 -1.98 8.05
CA ASP A 8 -27.27 -1.86 9.51
C ASP A 8 -28.66 -1.54 10.07
N GLN A 9 -29.07 -2.20 11.16
CA GLN A 9 -30.34 -1.94 11.85
C GLN A 9 -30.20 -1.02 13.08
N SER A 10 -29.04 -0.38 13.24
CA SER A 10 -28.78 0.56 14.32
C SER A 10 -28.97 2.03 13.88
N GLY A 11 -28.94 2.96 14.85
CA GLY A 11 -28.86 4.40 14.61
C GLY A 11 -29.88 4.99 13.62
N ILE A 12 -29.38 5.78 12.68
CA ILE A 12 -30.19 6.49 11.67
C ILE A 12 -30.95 5.50 10.78
N SER A 13 -30.34 4.36 10.44
CA SER A 13 -30.97 3.33 9.60
C SER A 13 -32.28 2.81 10.18
N LYS A 14 -32.33 2.65 11.52
CA LYS A 14 -33.58 2.31 12.23
C LYS A 14 -34.59 3.44 12.22
N ALA A 15 -34.13 4.68 12.43
CA ALA A 15 -35.00 5.87 12.48
C ALA A 15 -35.71 6.14 11.14
N ILE A 16 -35.07 5.80 10.01
CA ILE A 16 -35.62 5.99 8.66
C ILE A 16 -36.16 4.69 8.04
N ASN A 17 -36.17 3.58 8.80
CA ASN A 17 -36.56 2.25 8.31
C ASN A 17 -35.86 1.88 6.99
N TRP A 18 -34.54 2.11 6.91
CA TRP A 18 -33.78 1.78 5.71
C TRP A 18 -33.64 0.25 5.57
N GLN A 19 -34.12 -0.30 4.46
CA GLN A 19 -34.18 -1.75 4.19
C GLN A 19 -33.01 -2.21 3.30
N GLY A 20 -31.91 -1.46 3.29
CA GLY A 20 -30.80 -1.66 2.38
C GLY A 20 -31.07 -1.16 0.96
N GLY A 21 -30.13 -1.42 0.05
CA GLY A 21 -30.15 -0.92 -1.33
C GLY A 21 -29.33 0.37 -1.52
N GLY A 22 -29.36 0.92 -2.74
CA GLY A 22 -28.49 2.03 -3.14
C GLY A 22 -27.15 1.57 -3.70
N ASP A 23 -26.63 2.33 -4.65
CA ASP A 23 -25.29 2.13 -5.21
C ASP A 23 -24.35 3.12 -4.54
N PHE A 24 -23.20 2.63 -4.08
CA PHE A 24 -22.11 3.48 -3.60
C PHE A 24 -20.97 3.45 -4.61
N ILE A 25 -20.48 4.64 -4.96
CA ILE A 25 -19.30 4.81 -5.80
C ILE A 25 -18.18 5.26 -4.88
N TYR A 26 -17.05 4.57 -4.95
CA TYR A 26 -15.83 4.93 -4.25
C TYR A 26 -14.65 4.98 -5.23
N GLY A 27 -13.65 5.76 -4.88
CA GLY A 27 -12.34 5.76 -5.52
C GLY A 27 -11.31 5.15 -4.58
N GLU A 28 -10.31 4.49 -5.16
CA GLU A 28 -9.14 4.02 -4.43
C GLU A 28 -7.97 4.97 -4.66
N LEU A 29 -7.11 5.12 -3.65
CA LEU A 29 -5.87 5.86 -3.80
C LEU A 29 -4.89 5.05 -4.66
N MET A 30 -4.17 5.72 -5.57
CA MET A 30 -3.15 5.07 -6.37
C MET A 30 -2.02 4.57 -5.48
N LYS A 31 -1.82 3.26 -5.47
CA LYS A 31 -0.83 2.58 -4.64
C LYS A 31 0.59 2.97 -5.06
N TYR A 32 1.42 3.23 -4.06
CA TYR A 32 2.86 3.34 -4.21
C TYR A 32 3.52 2.28 -3.32
N ASN A 33 3.99 2.60 -2.11
CA ASN A 33 4.54 1.58 -1.20
C ASN A 33 3.51 0.53 -0.76
N GLU A 34 2.21 0.81 -0.91
CA GLU A 34 1.14 -0.15 -0.61
C GLU A 34 1.24 -1.42 -1.47
N ALA A 35 1.76 -1.32 -2.71
CA ALA A 35 2.00 -2.50 -3.54
C ALA A 35 3.03 -3.44 -2.91
N PHE A 36 4.05 -2.89 -2.24
CA PHE A 36 4.98 -3.70 -1.47
C PHE A 36 4.33 -4.31 -0.23
N MET A 37 3.44 -3.58 0.45
CA MET A 37 2.66 -4.14 1.57
C MET A 37 1.85 -5.37 1.16
N ASP A 38 1.13 -5.28 0.03
CA ASP A 38 0.39 -6.41 -0.53
C ASP A 38 1.31 -7.61 -0.80
N ASN A 39 2.46 -7.36 -1.43
CA ASN A 39 3.45 -8.40 -1.73
C ASN A 39 4.05 -9.02 -0.47
N ILE A 40 4.32 -8.23 0.58
CA ILE A 40 4.80 -8.71 1.89
C ILE A 40 3.75 -9.64 2.51
N GLN A 41 2.48 -9.24 2.50
CA GLN A 41 1.40 -10.04 3.07
C GLN A 41 1.19 -11.33 2.28
N ALA A 42 1.24 -11.27 0.95
CA ALA A 42 1.04 -12.41 0.06
C ALA A 42 2.22 -13.41 0.05
N ALA A 43 3.43 -12.99 0.42
CA ALA A 43 4.60 -13.85 0.45
C ALA A 43 4.38 -15.07 1.36
N LYS A 44 4.78 -16.24 0.89
CA LYS A 44 4.60 -17.53 1.58
C LYS A 44 5.91 -18.09 2.11
N THR A 45 7.04 -17.54 1.65
CA THR A 45 8.37 -18.04 1.99
C THR A 45 9.34 -16.93 2.37
N SER A 46 10.32 -17.28 3.20
CA SER A 46 11.42 -16.39 3.57
C SER A 46 12.22 -15.91 2.34
N LYS A 47 12.38 -16.78 1.33
CA LYS A 47 13.09 -16.47 0.09
C LYS A 47 12.38 -15.36 -0.71
N GLU A 48 11.05 -15.42 -0.80
CA GLU A 48 10.26 -14.38 -1.45
C GLU A 48 10.42 -13.04 -0.73
N LEU A 49 10.40 -13.02 0.61
CA LEU A 49 10.61 -11.80 1.39
C LEU A 49 12.01 -11.21 1.22
N VAL A 50 13.05 -12.04 1.15
CA VAL A 50 14.42 -11.57 0.88
C VAL A 50 14.52 -10.93 -0.52
N ASN A 51 13.91 -11.55 -1.54
CA ASN A 51 13.89 -10.98 -2.88
C ASN A 51 13.10 -9.67 -2.93
N LEU A 52 11.97 -9.61 -2.22
CA LEU A 52 11.16 -8.41 -2.10
C LEU A 52 11.94 -7.29 -1.45
N TRP A 53 12.66 -7.57 -0.35
CA TRP A 53 13.49 -6.57 0.33
C TRP A 53 14.57 -6.01 -0.60
N LYS A 54 15.27 -6.85 -1.36
CA LYS A 54 16.26 -6.40 -2.35
C LYS A 54 15.63 -5.48 -3.40
N GLY A 55 14.47 -5.85 -3.93
CA GLY A 55 13.76 -5.02 -4.90
C GLY A 55 13.31 -3.67 -4.32
N ILE A 56 12.87 -3.62 -3.05
CA ILE A 56 12.49 -2.36 -2.40
C ILE A 56 13.73 -1.47 -2.18
N ALA A 57 14.87 -2.08 -1.82
CA ALA A 57 16.13 -1.36 -1.59
C ALA A 57 16.72 -0.77 -2.89
N GLU A 58 16.72 -1.54 -3.99
CA GLU A 58 17.22 -1.09 -5.31
C GLU A 58 16.42 0.09 -5.86
N ASN A 59 15.11 0.14 -5.59
CA ASN A 59 14.24 1.21 -6.05
C ASN A 59 14.09 2.38 -5.04
N SER A 60 14.92 2.42 -3.98
CA SER A 60 15.01 3.53 -3.01
C SER A 60 13.70 3.91 -2.30
N PHE A 61 12.77 2.97 -2.16
CA PHE A 61 11.51 3.18 -1.42
C PHE A 61 11.66 2.97 0.10
N LEU A 62 12.84 2.51 0.54
CA LEU A 62 13.18 2.38 1.94
C LEU A 62 13.62 3.71 2.51
N ASN A 63 13.28 3.94 3.78
CA ASN A 63 13.64 5.13 4.54
C ASN A 63 15.13 5.16 4.91
N TRP A 64 16.03 4.95 3.93
CA TRP A 64 17.46 4.81 4.17
C TRP A 64 18.20 6.07 3.79
N TYR A 65 18.13 7.05 4.70
CA TYR A 65 18.65 8.39 4.50
C TYR A 65 20.18 8.48 4.28
N VAL A 66 20.98 7.41 4.34
CA VAL A 66 22.46 7.55 4.36
C VAL A 66 23.29 6.43 3.67
N ASN A 67 22.76 5.34 3.12
CA ASN A 67 23.62 4.39 2.39
C ASN A 67 22.83 3.54 1.37
N PRO A 68 23.20 3.47 0.08
CA PRO A 68 22.45 2.71 -0.93
C PRO A 68 22.72 1.18 -0.90
N GLU A 69 23.78 0.72 -0.23
CA GLU A 69 24.16 -0.70 -0.24
C GLU A 69 23.73 -1.44 1.02
N MET A 70 22.71 -2.30 0.91
CA MET A 70 22.26 -3.20 1.99
C MET A 70 23.45 -3.96 2.58
N PRO A 71 23.77 -3.83 3.89
CA PRO A 71 24.91 -4.54 4.43
C PRO A 71 24.62 -6.03 4.35
N GLU A 72 25.58 -6.82 3.86
CA GLU A 72 25.41 -8.28 3.76
C GLU A 72 25.02 -8.90 5.12
N GLU A 73 25.52 -8.31 6.22
CA GLU A 73 25.16 -8.66 7.59
C GLU A 73 23.65 -8.52 7.86
N ALA A 74 23.01 -7.44 7.39
CA ALA A 74 21.57 -7.24 7.58
C ALA A 74 20.73 -8.28 6.83
N ILE A 75 21.17 -8.69 5.64
CA ILE A 75 20.53 -9.78 4.88
C ILE A 75 20.66 -11.10 5.65
N ASN A 76 21.86 -11.40 6.14
CA ASN A 76 22.13 -12.63 6.87
C ASN A 76 21.30 -12.71 8.17
N ASP A 77 21.20 -11.60 8.92
CA ASP A 77 20.38 -11.50 10.11
C ASP A 77 18.90 -11.70 9.80
N TYR A 78 18.40 -11.06 8.74
CA TYR A 78 17.02 -11.24 8.31
C TYR A 78 16.72 -12.69 7.90
N ILE A 79 17.62 -13.35 7.17
CA ILE A 79 17.51 -14.78 6.83
C ILE A 79 17.51 -15.62 8.10
N ALA A 80 18.33 -15.30 9.10
CA ALA A 80 18.38 -16.01 10.37
C ALA A 80 17.04 -15.89 11.14
N ILE A 81 16.39 -14.72 11.13
CA ILE A 81 15.06 -14.52 11.71
C ILE A 81 14.03 -15.47 11.08
N GLY A 82 14.08 -15.65 9.77
CA GLY A 82 13.22 -16.57 9.03
C GLY A 82 13.33 -18.03 9.49
N LYS A 83 14.44 -18.42 10.11
CA LYS A 83 14.68 -19.78 10.64
C LYS A 83 14.19 -19.97 12.09
N THR A 84 13.72 -18.91 12.74
CA THR A 84 13.17 -18.97 14.11
C THR A 84 11.69 -19.37 14.11
N GLU A 85 11.14 -19.69 15.28
CA GLU A 85 9.70 -19.88 15.46
C GLU A 85 8.93 -18.62 15.01
N ASN A 86 7.87 -18.81 14.21
CA ASN A 86 7.12 -17.75 13.53
C ASN A 86 8.01 -16.79 12.71
N GLY A 87 9.13 -17.30 12.18
CA GLY A 87 10.12 -16.51 11.45
C GLY A 87 9.55 -15.76 10.25
N LEU A 88 8.62 -16.38 9.51
CA LEU A 88 7.97 -15.74 8.36
C LEU A 88 7.17 -14.49 8.78
N ASP A 89 6.37 -14.58 9.85
CA ASP A 89 5.56 -13.45 10.32
C ASP A 89 6.44 -12.33 10.88
N LYS A 90 7.52 -12.68 11.59
CA LYS A 90 8.52 -11.71 12.05
C LYS A 90 9.18 -10.99 10.87
N GLN A 91 9.56 -11.74 9.83
CA GLN A 91 10.14 -11.19 8.60
C GLN A 91 9.17 -10.25 7.88
N LYS A 92 7.89 -10.63 7.76
CA LYS A 92 6.85 -9.76 7.19
C LYS A 92 6.70 -8.46 7.97
N LYS A 93 6.61 -8.57 9.30
CA LYS A 93 6.47 -7.41 10.18
C LYS A 93 7.66 -6.44 10.04
N LEU A 94 8.89 -6.96 10.10
CA LEU A 94 10.10 -6.15 9.94
C LEU A 94 10.15 -5.45 8.59
N LEU A 95 9.87 -6.17 7.50
CA LEU A 95 9.90 -5.58 6.16
C LEU A 95 8.82 -4.51 5.97
N ALA A 96 7.63 -4.72 6.56
CA ALA A 96 6.56 -3.72 6.59
C ALA A 96 6.93 -2.46 7.41
N GLU A 97 7.73 -2.60 8.46
CA GLU A 97 8.23 -1.49 9.27
C GLU A 97 9.30 -0.65 8.55
N LEU A 98 10.01 -1.22 7.58
CA LEU A 98 11.02 -0.52 6.78
C LEU A 98 10.40 0.38 5.70
N LEU A 99 9.13 0.15 5.32
CA LEU A 99 8.42 0.96 4.34
C LEU A 99 8.10 2.36 4.90
N ASN A 100 8.30 3.39 4.09
CA ASN A 100 7.84 4.73 4.44
C ASN A 100 6.31 4.80 4.35
N LYS A 101 5.65 4.82 5.52
CA LYS A 101 4.19 4.85 5.65
C LYS A 101 3.56 6.14 5.09
N ASN A 102 4.32 7.23 5.03
CA ASN A 102 3.85 8.48 4.43
C ASN A 102 3.87 8.46 2.89
N GLN A 103 4.42 7.39 2.30
CA GLN A 103 4.51 7.18 0.85
C GLN A 103 3.83 5.86 0.44
N LEU A 104 2.80 5.42 1.19
CA LEU A 104 2.00 4.25 0.77
C LEU A 104 1.24 4.48 -0.52
N TYR A 105 0.86 5.73 -0.77
CA TYR A 105 0.12 6.16 -1.95
C TYR A 105 0.84 7.33 -2.61
N VAL A 106 0.59 7.51 -3.91
CA VAL A 106 1.15 8.63 -4.69
C VAL A 106 0.57 9.94 -4.18
N ASN A 107 1.41 10.92 -3.87
CA ASN A 107 0.92 12.23 -3.46
C ASN A 107 0.31 12.96 -4.65
N LEU A 108 -0.76 13.72 -4.42
CA LEU A 108 -1.38 14.52 -5.49
C LEU A 108 -0.39 15.52 -6.12
N SER A 109 0.57 16.04 -5.35
CA SER A 109 1.63 16.92 -5.87
C SER A 109 2.57 16.24 -6.86
N GLU A 110 2.63 14.90 -6.84
CA GLU A 110 3.49 14.07 -7.69
C GLU A 110 2.69 13.47 -8.88
N ILE A 111 1.42 13.86 -9.07
CA ILE A 111 0.56 13.28 -10.11
C ILE A 111 1.10 13.45 -11.54
N ASP A 112 1.92 14.49 -11.77
CA ASP A 112 2.56 14.77 -13.05
C ASP A 112 3.99 14.22 -13.18
N ASP A 113 4.52 13.62 -12.13
CA ASP A 113 5.82 12.97 -12.17
C ASP A 113 5.75 11.71 -13.03
N ALA A 114 6.70 11.60 -13.96
CA ALA A 114 6.77 10.53 -14.94
C ALA A 114 7.04 9.17 -14.29
N ASP A 115 7.68 9.15 -13.11
CA ASP A 115 8.04 7.92 -12.40
C ASP A 115 6.79 7.14 -11.93
N PHE A 116 5.67 7.82 -11.68
CA PHE A 116 4.42 7.17 -11.26
C PHE A 116 3.52 6.75 -12.42
N ASN A 117 3.82 7.22 -13.65
CA ASN A 117 3.07 6.87 -14.87
C ASN A 117 1.53 6.96 -14.71
N VAL A 118 1.06 8.00 -14.00
CA VAL A 118 -0.38 8.23 -13.78
C VAL A 118 -1.07 8.47 -15.12
N SER A 119 -2.17 7.77 -15.37
CA SER A 119 -2.89 7.89 -16.64
C SER A 119 -3.50 9.28 -16.84
N ASP A 120 -3.61 9.74 -18.08
CA ASP A 120 -4.30 10.99 -18.41
C ASP A 120 -5.76 11.01 -17.92
N GLY A 121 -6.40 9.84 -17.87
CA GLY A 121 -7.75 9.68 -17.33
C GLY A 121 -7.81 9.97 -15.84
N ASP A 122 -6.88 9.39 -15.06
CA ASP A 122 -6.81 9.58 -13.61
C ASP A 122 -6.39 11.00 -13.25
N LYS A 123 -5.49 11.62 -14.03
CA LYS A 123 -5.14 13.04 -13.92
C LYS A 123 -6.36 13.94 -14.08
N LYS A 124 -7.13 13.74 -15.17
CA LYS A 124 -8.36 14.50 -15.44
C LYS A 124 -9.43 14.28 -14.36
N LEU A 125 -9.57 13.05 -13.87
CA LEU A 125 -10.50 12.72 -12.80
C LEU A 125 -10.13 13.44 -11.50
N ASN A 126 -8.86 13.39 -11.09
CA ASN A 126 -8.37 14.07 -9.88
C ASN A 126 -8.50 15.60 -10.01
N GLN A 127 -8.19 16.18 -11.17
CA GLN A 127 -8.43 17.61 -11.44
C GLN A 127 -9.92 17.97 -11.32
N SER A 128 -10.80 17.17 -11.93
CA SER A 128 -12.25 17.39 -11.86
C SER A 128 -12.79 17.25 -10.44
N PHE A 129 -12.18 16.40 -9.62
CA PHE A 129 -12.59 16.11 -8.25
C PHE A 129 -12.08 17.15 -7.23
N TYR A 130 -10.81 17.54 -7.30
CA TYR A 130 -10.17 18.44 -6.34
C TYR A 130 -10.13 19.93 -6.77
N GLY A 131 -10.29 20.26 -8.05
CA GLY A 131 -10.38 21.65 -8.53
C GLY A 131 -9.90 21.83 -9.99
N GLY A 132 -10.67 22.48 -10.88
CA GLY A 132 -11.98 23.08 -10.63
C GLY A 132 -12.59 23.80 -11.84
N ASN A 133 -13.80 24.33 -11.61
CA ASN A 133 -14.13 25.65 -12.12
C ASN A 133 -13.31 26.65 -11.30
N ALA A 134 -12.40 27.37 -11.95
CA ALA A 134 -11.88 28.66 -11.52
C ALA A 134 -12.41 29.72 -12.48
#